data_AF-A0A8H3ADP4-F1
#
_entry.id   AF-A0A8H3ADP4-F1
#
_cell.length_a   1.000
_cell.length_b   1.000
_cell.length_c   1.000
_cell.angle_alpha   90.00
_cell.angle_beta   90.00
_cell.angle_gamma   90.00
#
_symmetry.space_group_name_H-M   'P 1'
#
loop_
_entity.id
_entity.type
_entity.pdbx_description
1 polymer ?
#
loop_
_entity_poly.entity_id
_entity_poly.type
_entity_poly.pdbx_seq_one_letter_code
_entity_poly.pdbx_strand_id
1 'polypeptide(L)'
;MALFDTLRLASFATVLAFSLIILGISGYWVSQLEGYATSLATFSSFSLAVSVITWAFMFPVLIVSTIRRGSFLSWVAVELAICGLLWVLWLASASYTTSMSAGVTLNCDLAYSTEFESVCRQYQTIQAFSWLNWLILFAYLVLAAIFAVKAMNKGQSVWTMEITDLSTAGSGSGNDGSTIAASNYAGKTPQPNHYQQQQYNQPMQQYPQGAAHV
;
A
#
# COMPACT_ATOMS: atom_id res chain seq x y z
N MET A 1 3.20 13.92 11.22
CA MET A 1 4.07 13.49 10.11
C MET A 1 4.77 12.17 10.43
N ALA A 2 5.59 12.07 11.47
CA ALA A 2 6.36 10.83 11.75
C ALA A 2 5.52 9.57 12.09
N LEU A 3 4.35 9.70 12.72
CA LEU A 3 3.60 8.54 13.24
C LEU A 3 3.05 7.61 12.13
N PHE A 4 2.52 8.17 11.05
CA PHE A 4 1.94 7.36 9.97
C PHE A 4 3.02 6.65 9.15
N ASP A 5 4.11 7.34 8.84
CA ASP A 5 5.26 6.75 8.15
C ASP A 5 5.95 5.68 8.99
N THR A 6 6.06 5.92 10.31
CA THR A 6 6.61 4.93 11.25
C THR A 6 5.68 3.72 11.36
N LEU A 7 4.36 3.92 11.39
CA LEU A 7 3.39 2.83 11.45
C LEU A 7 3.38 2.01 10.15
N ARG A 8 3.45 2.66 8.99
CA ARG A 8 3.61 2.02 7.68
C ARG A 8 4.90 1.19 7.65
N LEU A 9 6.05 1.80 7.94
CA LEU A 9 7.34 1.12 7.96
C LEU A 9 7.37 -0.04 8.95
N ALA A 10 6.85 0.16 10.16
CA ALA A 10 6.77 -0.88 11.17
C ALA A 10 5.88 -2.05 10.70
N SER A 11 4.69 -1.77 10.17
CA SER A 11 3.78 -2.81 9.68
C SER A 11 4.41 -3.63 8.55
N PHE A 12 5.06 -2.97 7.58
CA PHE A 12 5.70 -3.66 6.45
C PHE A 12 6.92 -4.44 6.88
N ALA A 13 7.74 -3.89 7.78
CA ALA A 13 8.90 -4.59 8.34
C ALA A 13 8.47 -5.83 9.13
N THR A 14 7.43 -5.72 9.97
CA THR A 14 6.91 -6.86 10.73
C THR A 14 6.33 -7.95 9.82
N VAL A 15 5.54 -7.57 8.80
CA VAL A 15 4.99 -8.52 7.83
C VAL A 15 6.09 -9.23 7.04
N LEU A 16 7.14 -8.51 6.64
CA LEU A 16 8.31 -9.11 5.97
C LEU A 16 9.08 -10.08 6.88
N ALA A 17 9.28 -9.71 8.15
CA ALA A 17 9.96 -10.57 9.11
C ALA A 17 9.18 -11.88 9.34
N PHE A 18 7.87 -11.79 9.56
CA PHE A 18 7.02 -12.98 9.73
C PHE A 18 6.92 -13.80 8.44
N SER A 19 6.85 -13.15 7.28
CA SER A 19 6.89 -13.83 5.98
C SER A 19 8.20 -14.60 5.76
N LEU A 20 9.34 -14.06 6.18
CA LEU A 20 10.64 -14.74 6.10
C LEU A 20 10.68 -16.01 6.98
N ILE A 21 10.10 -15.96 8.17
CA ILE A 21 9.98 -17.15 9.04
C ILE A 21 9.16 -18.23 8.34
N ILE A 22 7.99 -17.87 7.78
CA ILE A 22 7.13 -18.82 7.07
C ILE A 22 7.81 -19.36 5.82
N LEU A 23 8.55 -18.52 5.09
CA LEU A 23 9.33 -18.93 3.92
C LEU A 23 10.36 -20.00 4.29
N GLY A 24 11.09 -19.83 5.40
CA GLY A 24 12.10 -20.78 5.85
C GLY A 24 11.50 -22.14 6.23
N ILE A 25 10.42 -22.13 7.01
CA ILE A 25 9.75 -23.37 7.43
C ILE A 25 9.12 -24.07 6.22
N SER A 26 8.37 -23.35 5.38
CA SER A 26 7.73 -23.93 4.19
C SER A 26 8.72 -24.45 3.15
N GLY A 27 9.84 -23.75 2.94
CA GLY A 27 10.93 -24.19 2.04
C GLY A 27 11.55 -25.51 2.48
N TYR A 28 11.80 -25.68 3.78
CA TYR A 28 12.27 -26.95 4.32
C TYR A 28 11.29 -28.11 4.02
N TRP A 29 9.99 -27.89 4.27
CA TRP A 29 8.97 -28.90 4.01
C TRP A 29 8.81 -29.24 2.53
N VAL A 30 8.87 -28.24 1.65
CA VAL A 30 8.77 -28.50 0.20
C VAL A 30 9.95 -29.35 -0.27
N SER A 31 11.18 -29.10 0.20
CA SER A 31 12.35 -29.91 -0.16
C SER A 31 12.28 -31.36 0.35
N GLN A 32 11.69 -31.58 1.53
CA GLN A 32 11.56 -32.93 2.10
C GLN A 32 10.40 -33.74 1.50
N LEU A 33 9.41 -33.06 0.92
CA LEU A 33 8.22 -33.68 0.35
C LEU A 33 8.28 -33.80 -1.18
N GLU A 34 9.43 -33.49 -1.80
CA GLU A 34 9.68 -33.73 -3.23
C GLU A 34 9.52 -35.24 -3.55
N GLY A 35 8.33 -35.62 -3.99
CA GLY A 35 7.97 -37.00 -4.35
C GLY A 35 6.70 -37.55 -3.69
N TYR A 36 6.14 -36.90 -2.68
CA TYR A 36 4.91 -37.35 -1.99
C TYR A 36 3.80 -36.30 -2.02
N ALA A 37 2.72 -36.59 -2.75
CA ALA A 37 1.52 -35.75 -2.80
C ALA A 37 0.64 -35.95 -1.56
N THR A 38 1.03 -35.31 -0.46
CA THR A 38 0.22 -35.25 0.77
C THR A 38 -0.43 -33.87 0.91
N SER A 39 -1.52 -33.78 1.68
CA SER A 39 -2.19 -32.50 1.98
C SER A 39 -1.25 -31.48 2.64
N LEU A 40 -0.22 -31.94 3.35
CA LEU A 40 0.82 -31.10 3.94
C LEU A 40 1.67 -30.40 2.87
N ALA A 41 1.95 -31.06 1.75
CA ALA A 41 2.73 -30.49 0.64
C ALA A 41 1.95 -29.34 -0.04
N THR A 42 0.63 -29.48 -0.18
CA THR A 42 -0.22 -28.44 -0.79
C THR A 42 -0.29 -27.18 0.07
N PHE A 43 -0.46 -27.33 1.39
CA PHE A 43 -0.42 -26.20 2.32
C PHE A 43 0.94 -25.49 2.33
N SER A 44 2.03 -26.27 2.40
CA SER A 44 3.38 -25.71 2.47
C SER A 44 3.72 -24.92 1.21
N SER A 45 3.41 -25.47 0.04
CA SER A 45 3.63 -24.79 -1.25
C SER A 45 2.78 -23.52 -1.40
N PHE A 46 1.53 -23.52 -0.92
CA PHE A 46 0.71 -22.31 -0.91
C PHE A 46 1.31 -21.21 -0.03
N SER A 47 1.70 -21.54 1.21
CA SER A 47 2.28 -20.55 2.12
C SER A 47 3.65 -20.06 1.67
N LEU A 48 4.44 -20.94 1.02
CA LEU A 48 5.68 -20.55 0.34
C LEU A 48 5.40 -19.53 -0.76
N ALA A 49 4.43 -19.81 -1.63
CA ALA A 49 4.06 -18.90 -2.71
C ALA A 49 3.60 -17.53 -2.18
N VAL A 50 2.75 -17.51 -1.14
CA VAL A 50 2.29 -16.26 -0.50
C VAL A 50 3.46 -15.48 0.10
N SER A 51 4.43 -16.14 0.73
CA SER A 51 5.63 -15.48 1.26
C SER A 51 6.53 -14.90 0.17
N VAL A 52 6.75 -15.65 -0.92
CA VAL A 52 7.54 -15.16 -2.07
C VAL A 52 6.84 -13.95 -2.72
N ILE A 53 5.52 -14.03 -2.92
CA ILE A 53 4.71 -12.93 -3.44
C ILE A 53 4.80 -11.70 -2.52
N THR A 54 4.72 -11.90 -1.20
CA THR A 54 4.85 -10.82 -0.22
C THR A 54 6.20 -10.11 -0.36
N TRP A 55 7.29 -10.86 -0.47
CA TRP A 55 8.62 -10.30 -0.72
C TRP A 55 8.69 -9.59 -2.07
N ALA A 56 8.17 -10.21 -3.14
CA ALA A 56 8.21 -9.66 -4.49
C ALA A 56 7.46 -8.33 -4.62
N PHE A 57 6.38 -8.12 -3.86
CA PHE A 57 5.62 -6.86 -3.89
C PHE A 57 6.08 -5.84 -2.85
N MET A 58 6.35 -6.25 -1.61
CA MET A 58 6.73 -5.31 -0.54
C MET A 58 8.16 -4.77 -0.73
N PHE A 59 9.09 -5.58 -1.25
CA PHE A 59 10.48 -5.16 -1.40
C PHE A 59 10.64 -4.00 -2.41
N PRO A 60 10.04 -4.04 -3.62
CA PRO A 60 10.03 -2.89 -4.52
C PRO A 60 9.34 -1.65 -3.92
N VAL A 61 8.24 -1.81 -3.19
CA VAL A 61 7.53 -0.69 -2.57
C VAL A 61 8.42 0.03 -1.54
N LEU A 62 9.15 -0.72 -0.71
CA LEU A 62 10.10 -0.15 0.25
C LEU A 62 11.31 0.51 -0.42
N ILE A 63 11.90 -0.14 -1.43
CA ILE A 63 13.04 0.43 -2.18
C ILE A 63 12.64 1.72 -2.88
N VAL A 64 11.50 1.72 -3.57
CA VAL A 64 11.05 2.90 -4.31
C VAL A 64 10.71 4.03 -3.34
N SER A 65 10.09 3.72 -2.20
CA SER A 65 9.81 4.70 -1.15
C SER A 65 11.08 5.34 -0.56
N THR A 66 12.20 4.63 -0.55
CA THR A 66 13.49 5.15 -0.04
C THR A 66 14.31 5.90 -1.10
N ILE A 67 14.21 5.52 -2.38
CA ILE A 67 15.05 6.08 -3.45
C ILE A 67 14.39 7.28 -4.15
N ARG A 68 13.07 7.30 -4.35
CA ARG A 68 12.37 8.38 -5.07
C ARG A 68 11.00 8.71 -4.46
N ARG A 69 10.87 9.92 -3.93
CA ARG A 69 9.56 10.58 -3.73
C ARG A 69 8.97 10.93 -5.10
N GLY A 70 7.69 10.64 -5.35
CA GLY A 70 6.97 10.95 -6.58
C GLY A 70 6.74 9.77 -7.55
N SER A 71 7.04 8.53 -7.14
CA SER A 71 6.88 7.36 -8.02
C SER A 71 5.44 6.81 -8.00
N PHE A 72 4.95 6.32 -9.14
CA PHE A 72 3.64 5.66 -9.28
C PHE A 72 3.39 4.54 -8.26
N LEU A 73 4.44 3.89 -7.75
CA LEU A 73 4.35 2.85 -6.71
C LEU A 73 4.06 3.39 -5.30
N SER A 74 4.15 4.71 -5.09
CA SER A 74 3.79 5.41 -3.85
C SER A 74 2.34 5.93 -3.85
N TRP A 75 1.60 5.70 -4.93
CA TRP A 75 0.20 6.11 -5.01
C TRP A 75 -0.65 5.30 -4.04
N VAL A 76 -1.52 5.99 -3.31
CA VAL A 76 -2.46 5.40 -2.35
C VAL A 76 -3.25 4.25 -2.98
N ALA A 77 -3.73 4.41 -4.23
CA ALA A 77 -4.49 3.38 -4.92
C ALA A 77 -3.69 2.08 -5.14
N VAL A 78 -2.43 2.20 -5.57
CA VAL A 78 -1.56 1.06 -5.89
C VAL A 78 -1.15 0.35 -4.60
N GLU A 79 -0.77 1.12 -3.58
CA GLU A 79 -0.37 0.57 -2.29
C GLU A 79 -1.53 -0.13 -1.58
N LEU A 80 -2.73 0.46 -1.59
CA LEU A 80 -3.94 -0.18 -1.08
C LEU A 80 -4.31 -1.44 -1.87
N ALA A 81 -4.15 -1.44 -3.21
CA ALA A 81 -4.44 -2.60 -4.03
C ALA A 81 -3.48 -3.77 -3.71
N ILE A 82 -2.18 -3.49 -3.58
CA ILE A 82 -1.18 -4.50 -3.20
C ILE A 82 -1.42 -4.99 -1.77
N CYS A 83 -1.64 -4.10 -0.82
CA CYS A 83 -1.95 -4.47 0.56
C CYS A 83 -3.24 -5.29 0.66
N GLY A 84 -4.27 -4.93 -0.12
CA GLY A 84 -5.53 -5.66 -0.21
C GLY A 84 -5.36 -7.07 -0.79
N LEU A 85 -4.56 -7.21 -1.85
CA LEU A 85 -4.23 -8.51 -2.42
C LEU A 85 -3.48 -9.39 -1.42
N LEU A 86 -2.44 -8.84 -0.76
CA LEU A 86 -1.69 -9.55 0.26
C LEU A 86 -2.58 -9.93 1.44
N TRP A 87 -3.48 -9.06 1.86
CA TRP A 87 -4.44 -9.33 2.93
C TRP A 87 -5.32 -10.55 2.61
N VAL A 88 -5.87 -10.64 1.39
CA VAL A 88 -6.66 -11.81 0.96
C VAL A 88 -5.80 -13.08 0.93
N LEU A 89 -4.57 -13.00 0.42
CA LEU A 89 -3.67 -14.16 0.35
C LEU A 89 -3.28 -14.68 1.75
N TRP A 90 -2.99 -13.78 2.69
CA TRP A 90 -2.71 -14.15 4.08
C TRP A 90 -3.94 -14.71 4.79
N LEU A 91 -5.14 -14.18 4.52
CA LEU A 91 -6.40 -14.75 5.01
C LEU A 91 -6.64 -16.17 4.46
N ALA A 92 -6.39 -16.38 3.16
CA ALA A 92 -6.49 -17.69 2.54
C ALA A 92 -5.50 -18.69 3.17
N SER A 93 -4.26 -18.27 3.46
CA SER A 93 -3.25 -19.12 4.12
C SER A 93 -3.67 -19.46 5.57
N ALA A 94 -4.15 -18.46 6.32
CA ALA A 94 -4.61 -18.63 7.70
C ALA A 94 -5.87 -19.51 7.80
N SER A 95 -6.82 -19.35 6.88
CA SER A 95 -8.03 -20.17 6.83
C SER A 95 -7.73 -21.61 6.41
N TYR A 96 -6.85 -21.81 5.41
CA TYR A 96 -6.44 -23.14 4.99
C TYR A 96 -5.73 -23.90 6.12
N THR A 97 -4.82 -23.24 6.85
CA THR A 97 -4.19 -23.84 8.05
C THR A 97 -5.20 -24.20 9.13
N THR A 98 -6.11 -23.27 9.42
CA THR A 98 -7.11 -23.50 10.45
C THR A 98 -8.08 -24.62 10.06
N SER A 99 -8.42 -24.75 8.77
CA SER A 99 -9.33 -25.80 8.29
C SER A 99 -8.76 -27.21 8.44
N MET A 100 -7.44 -27.36 8.37
CA MET A 100 -6.78 -28.66 8.55
C MET A 100 -6.71 -29.06 10.04
N SER A 101 -6.72 -28.08 10.95
CA SER A 101 -6.77 -28.31 12.40
C SER A 101 -8.20 -28.26 12.98
N ALA A 102 -9.19 -27.85 12.17
CA ALA A 102 -10.61 -27.80 12.55
C ALA A 102 -11.20 -29.20 12.71
N GLY A 103 -11.02 -29.79 13.89
CA GLY A 103 -11.53 -31.12 14.25
C GLY A 103 -10.59 -31.91 15.16
N VAL A 104 -9.33 -31.49 15.27
CA VAL A 104 -8.34 -32.08 16.17
C VAL A 104 -7.67 -30.95 16.92
N THR A 105 -7.90 -30.87 18.24
CA THR A 105 -7.02 -30.09 19.12
C THR A 105 -5.63 -30.70 18.98
N LEU A 106 -4.78 -30.06 18.19
CA LEU A 106 -3.36 -30.39 18.05
C LEU A 106 -2.67 -30.10 19.38
N ASN A 107 -2.90 -30.97 20.37
CA ASN A 107 -2.14 -30.99 21.60
C ASN A 107 -0.78 -31.60 21.25
N CYS A 108 0.16 -30.74 20.86
CA CYS A 108 1.53 -31.16 20.53
C CYS A 108 2.24 -31.82 21.73
N ASP A 109 1.68 -31.71 22.94
CA ASP A 109 2.14 -32.34 24.19
C ASP A 109 1.72 -33.81 24.33
N LEU A 110 0.74 -34.28 23.54
CA LEU A 110 0.28 -35.69 23.54
C LEU A 110 1.00 -36.56 22.49
N ALA A 111 1.94 -35.99 21.73
CA ALA A 111 2.66 -36.72 20.70
C ALA A 111 3.63 -37.73 21.32
N TYR A 112 3.39 -39.03 21.08
CA TYR A 112 4.16 -40.14 21.64
C TYR A 112 5.61 -40.25 21.08
N SER A 113 5.96 -39.42 20.08
CA SER A 113 7.27 -39.39 19.43
C SER A 113 7.75 -37.96 19.17
N THR A 114 9.05 -37.74 19.42
CA THR A 114 9.72 -36.43 19.36
C THR A 114 9.64 -35.77 17.99
N GLU A 115 9.58 -36.56 16.91
CA GLU A 115 9.48 -36.01 15.56
C GLU A 115 8.10 -35.37 15.31
N PHE A 116 7.02 -36.02 15.73
CA PHE A 116 5.66 -35.49 15.54
C PHE A 116 5.41 -34.21 16.35
N GLU A 117 6.03 -34.09 17.53
CA GLU A 117 5.99 -32.85 18.31
C GLU A 117 6.59 -31.68 17.52
N SER A 118 7.77 -31.89 16.89
CA SER A 118 8.45 -30.85 16.12
C SER A 118 7.62 -30.36 14.93
N VAL A 119 6.96 -31.27 14.22
CA VAL A 119 6.09 -30.97 13.08
C VAL A 119 4.85 -30.19 13.54
N CYS A 120 4.24 -30.61 14.65
CA CYS A 120 3.07 -29.97 15.23
C CYS A 120 3.37 -28.52 15.64
N ARG A 121 4.52 -28.29 16.30
CA ARG A 121 4.95 -26.93 16.68
C ARG A 121 5.23 -26.05 15.46
N GLN A 122 5.87 -26.58 14.42
CA GLN A 122 6.10 -25.84 13.16
C GLN A 122 4.79 -25.45 12.48
N TYR A 123 3.80 -26.35 12.49
CA TYR A 123 2.47 -26.09 11.93
C TYR A 123 1.75 -24.96 12.67
N GLN A 124 1.71 -25.05 14.00
CA GLN A 124 1.11 -24.03 14.87
C GLN A 124 1.78 -22.67 14.66
N THR A 125 3.10 -22.68 14.44
CA THR A 125 3.89 -21.48 14.16
C THR A 125 3.45 -20.82 12.85
N ILE A 126 3.31 -21.57 11.75
CA ILE A 126 2.84 -21.00 10.48
C ILE A 126 1.41 -20.47 10.62
N GLN A 127 0.52 -21.23 11.27
CA GLN A 127 -0.86 -20.79 11.49
C GLN A 127 -0.92 -19.46 12.26
N ALA A 128 -0.17 -19.33 13.35
CA ALA A 128 -0.14 -18.11 14.16
C ALA A 128 0.42 -16.92 13.38
N PHE A 129 1.56 -17.08 12.69
CA PHE A 129 2.17 -16.00 11.92
C PHE A 129 1.34 -15.59 10.69
N SER A 130 0.64 -16.52 10.04
CA SER A 130 -0.30 -16.18 8.95
C SER A 130 -1.48 -15.33 9.45
N TRP A 131 -2.06 -15.68 10.61
CA TRP A 131 -3.10 -14.86 11.24
C TRP A 131 -2.60 -13.48 11.68
N LEU A 132 -1.38 -13.40 12.22
CA LEU A 132 -0.76 -12.12 12.59
C LEU A 132 -0.53 -11.23 11.37
N ASN A 133 0.00 -11.77 10.27
CA ASN A 133 0.17 -11.02 9.02
C ASN A 133 -1.16 -10.49 8.49
N TRP A 134 -2.20 -11.32 8.51
CA TRP A 134 -3.55 -10.89 8.14
C TRP A 134 -4.06 -9.74 9.02
N LEU A 135 -3.92 -9.84 10.34
CA LEU A 135 -4.36 -8.80 11.29
C LEU A 135 -3.61 -7.48 11.07
N ILE A 136 -2.29 -7.53 10.89
CA ILE A 136 -1.47 -6.34 10.67
C ILE A 136 -1.88 -5.64 9.36
N LEU A 137 -2.04 -6.39 8.28
CA LEU A 137 -2.47 -5.85 6.99
C LEU A 137 -3.90 -5.31 7.06
N PHE A 138 -4.80 -5.98 7.79
CA PHE A 138 -6.16 -5.50 8.00
C PHE A 138 -6.19 -4.18 8.76
N ALA A 139 -5.46 -4.08 9.87
CA ALA A 139 -5.36 -2.86 10.66
C ALA A 139 -4.80 -1.70 9.81
N TYR A 140 -3.77 -1.97 9.01
CA TYR A 140 -3.21 -0.99 8.09
C TYR A 140 -4.24 -0.53 7.02
N LEU A 141 -4.94 -1.47 6.37
CA LEU A 141 -5.98 -1.15 5.38
C LEU A 141 -7.12 -0.32 5.96
N VAL A 142 -7.58 -0.64 7.18
CA VAL A 142 -8.63 0.13 7.87
C VAL A 142 -8.16 1.55 8.16
N LEU A 143 -6.94 1.72 8.68
CA LEU A 143 -6.38 3.05 8.94
C LEU A 143 -6.25 3.85 7.64
N ALA A 144 -5.68 3.27 6.60
CA ALA A 144 -5.52 3.92 5.31
C ALA A 144 -6.87 4.29 4.68
N ALA A 145 -7.89 3.43 4.80
CA ALA A 145 -9.26 3.71 4.36
C ALA A 145 -9.89 4.88 5.13
N ILE A 146 -9.71 4.96 6.45
CA ILE A 146 -10.22 6.08 7.26
C ILE A 146 -9.59 7.41 6.80
N PHE A 147 -8.27 7.43 6.59
CA PHE A 147 -7.60 8.63 6.08
C PHE A 147 -8.02 8.98 4.64
N ALA A 148 -8.21 7.98 3.80
CA ALA A 148 -8.73 8.15 2.44
C ALA A 148 -10.12 8.81 2.44
N VAL A 149 -11.07 8.29 3.22
CA VAL A 149 -12.42 8.86 3.32
C VAL A 149 -12.38 10.29 3.86
N LYS A 150 -11.55 10.56 4.89
CA LYS A 150 -11.41 11.92 5.44
C LYS A 150 -10.89 12.92 4.40
N ALA A 151 -9.92 12.52 3.57
CA ALA A 151 -9.38 13.39 2.53
C ALA A 151 -10.35 13.55 1.34
N MET A 152 -11.12 12.51 0.99
CA MET A 152 -12.18 12.59 -0.02
C MET A 152 -13.30 13.55 0.39
N ASN A 153 -13.71 13.52 1.66
CA ASN A 153 -14.73 14.44 2.19
C ASN A 153 -14.29 15.91 2.14
N LYS A 154 -12.99 16.19 2.03
CA LYS A 154 -12.42 17.53 1.84
C LYS A 154 -12.25 17.93 0.37
N GLY A 155 -12.70 17.09 -0.57
CA GLY A 155 -12.64 17.36 -2.01
C GLY A 155 -11.25 17.18 -2.64
N GLN A 156 -10.32 16.50 -1.97
CA GLN A 156 -8.97 16.23 -2.50
C GLN A 156 -8.94 14.93 -3.32
N SER A 157 -8.11 14.88 -4.37
CA SER A 157 -7.94 13.67 -5.20
C SER A 157 -7.04 12.65 -4.49
N VAL A 158 -7.64 11.81 -3.65
CA VAL A 158 -6.93 10.85 -2.78
C VAL A 158 -6.17 9.75 -3.53
N TRP A 159 -6.69 9.31 -4.68
CA TRP A 159 -6.22 8.11 -5.36
C TRP A 159 -4.81 8.25 -5.99
N THR A 160 -4.45 9.45 -6.41
CA THR A 160 -3.16 9.79 -7.02
C THR A 160 -2.21 10.49 -6.05
N MET A 161 -2.65 10.73 -4.82
CA MET A 161 -1.79 11.31 -3.78
C MET A 161 -0.83 10.25 -3.25
N GLU A 162 0.31 10.72 -2.72
CA GLU A 162 1.20 9.87 -1.95
C GLU A 162 0.59 9.55 -0.59
N ILE A 163 0.86 8.35 -0.09
CA ILE A 163 0.30 7.91 1.19
C ILE A 163 0.85 8.74 2.38
N THR A 164 2.05 9.30 2.23
CA THR A 164 2.67 10.28 3.13
C THR A 164 1.82 11.55 3.25
N ASP A 165 1.36 12.07 2.12
CA ASP A 165 0.56 13.30 2.04
C ASP A 165 -0.89 13.07 2.47
N LEU A 166 -1.38 11.83 2.34
CA LEU A 166 -2.71 11.45 2.78
C LEU A 166 -2.92 11.68 4.28
N SER A 167 -1.89 11.42 5.09
CA SER A 167 -1.94 11.65 6.54
C SER A 167 -2.11 13.14 6.89
N THR A 168 -1.49 14.03 6.11
CA THR A 168 -1.55 15.48 6.27
C THR A 168 -2.91 16.02 5.82
N ALA A 169 -3.40 15.55 4.67
CA ALA A 169 -4.73 15.85 4.14
C ALA A 169 -5.86 15.46 5.12
N GLY A 170 -5.78 14.28 5.72
CA GLY A 170 -6.77 13.79 6.69
C GLY A 170 -6.76 14.54 8.03
N SER A 171 -5.60 15.05 8.47
CA SER A 171 -5.40 15.62 9.81
C SER A 171 -5.52 17.15 9.88
N GLY A 172 -5.50 17.86 8.74
CA GLY A 172 -5.60 19.32 8.71
C GLY A 172 -6.96 19.86 9.15
N SER A 173 -6.98 20.57 10.28
CA SER A 173 -8.01 21.58 10.59
C SER A 173 -8.03 22.61 9.46
N GLY A 174 -9.20 22.92 8.93
CA GLY A 174 -9.37 23.63 7.65
C GLY A 174 -9.02 25.11 7.67
N ASN A 175 -7.80 25.51 8.02
CA ASN A 175 -7.45 26.92 8.14
C ASN A 175 -6.14 27.39 7.48
N ASP A 176 -5.43 26.57 6.72
CA ASP A 176 -4.31 27.07 5.93
C ASP A 176 -4.53 26.80 4.45
N GLY A 177 -4.88 27.87 3.72
CA GLY A 177 -4.92 27.95 2.27
C GLY A 177 -3.53 27.83 1.63
N SER A 178 -2.79 26.78 1.98
CA SER A 178 -1.66 26.33 1.18
C SER A 178 -2.21 25.35 0.16
N THR A 179 -2.30 25.82 -1.08
CA THR A 179 -2.27 25.00 -2.28
C THR A 179 -1.09 24.03 -2.16
N ILE A 180 -1.35 22.81 -1.68
CA ILE A 180 -0.45 21.69 -1.94
C ILE A 180 -0.57 21.47 -3.44
N ALA A 181 0.47 21.93 -4.13
CA ALA A 181 0.64 21.78 -5.55
C ALA A 181 0.33 20.33 -5.93
N ALA A 182 -0.69 20.15 -6.77
CA ALA A 182 -0.84 18.97 -7.58
C ALA A 182 0.47 18.81 -8.35
N SER A 183 1.31 17.88 -7.90
CA SER A 183 2.52 17.47 -8.57
C SER A 183 2.13 16.87 -9.92
N ASN A 184 2.23 17.72 -10.95
CA ASN A 184 2.59 17.41 -12.33
C ASN A 184 2.29 15.97 -12.81
N TYR A 185 1.02 15.71 -13.13
CA TYR A 185 0.68 14.88 -14.29
C TYR A 185 0.03 15.75 -15.37
N ALA A 186 0.79 16.73 -15.85
CA ALA A 186 0.49 17.40 -17.10
C ALA A 186 1.09 16.55 -18.23
N GLY A 187 0.35 15.51 -18.63
CA GLY A 187 0.43 15.03 -19.99
C GLY A 187 0.15 16.22 -20.91
N LYS A 188 1.10 16.55 -21.78
CA LYS A 188 0.92 17.55 -22.83
C LYS A 188 -0.20 17.08 -23.75
N THR A 189 -1.38 17.64 -23.59
CA THR A 189 -2.34 17.86 -24.68
C THR A 189 -2.55 19.36 -24.79
N PRO A 190 -2.26 19.99 -25.94
CA PRO A 190 -2.42 21.42 -26.10
C PRO A 190 -3.92 21.74 -26.14
N GLN A 191 -4.46 22.30 -25.06
CA GLN A 191 -5.79 22.88 -25.08
C GLN A 191 -5.67 24.32 -25.58
N PRO A 192 -6.39 24.71 -26.65
CA PRO A 192 -6.24 26.02 -27.28
C PRO A 192 -6.77 27.13 -26.38
N ASN A 193 -5.89 28.09 -26.10
CA ASN A 193 -6.21 29.29 -25.36
C ASN A 193 -7.33 30.07 -26.05
N HIS A 194 -8.38 30.34 -25.29
CA HIS A 194 -9.39 31.33 -25.61
C HIS A 194 -8.75 32.70 -25.82
N TYR A 195 -9.21 33.38 -26.87
CA TYR A 195 -8.74 34.67 -27.37
C TYR A 195 -8.67 35.76 -26.29
N GLN A 196 -7.46 36.27 -26.04
CA GLN A 196 -7.25 37.64 -25.56
C GLN A 196 -7.48 38.60 -26.74
N GLN A 197 -8.43 39.52 -26.60
CA GLN A 197 -8.61 40.62 -27.54
C GLN A 197 -7.40 41.56 -27.48
N GLN A 198 -6.77 41.76 -28.63
CA GLN A 198 -5.72 42.75 -28.86
C GLN A 198 -6.34 44.14 -29.04
N GLN A 199 -6.01 45.06 -28.16
CA GLN A 199 -6.30 46.48 -28.28
C GLN A 199 -5.16 47.13 -29.09
N TYR A 200 -5.41 47.44 -30.37
CA TYR A 200 -4.45 48.11 -31.24
C TYR A 200 -4.89 49.56 -31.55
N ASN A 201 -4.11 50.49 -30.99
CA ASN A 201 -3.52 51.66 -31.65
C ASN A 201 -4.42 52.81 -32.16
N GLN A 202 -4.12 54.04 -31.74
CA GLN A 202 -3.79 55.17 -32.64
C GLN A 202 -3.35 56.44 -31.86
N PRO A 203 -2.23 57.09 -32.27
CA PRO A 203 -1.87 58.47 -31.89
C PRO A 203 -2.06 59.44 -33.08
N MET A 204 -2.70 60.60 -32.89
CA MET A 204 -2.67 61.81 -33.75
C MET A 204 -3.35 62.96 -32.98
N GLN A 205 -3.09 64.25 -33.12
CA GLN A 205 -2.07 65.10 -33.74
C GLN A 205 -2.34 66.51 -33.15
N GLN A 206 -1.27 67.25 -32.83
CA GLN A 206 -1.30 68.65 -32.41
C GLN A 206 -1.56 69.57 -33.61
N TYR A 207 -2.46 70.56 -33.49
CA TYR A 207 -2.47 71.75 -34.35
C TYR A 207 -2.85 73.02 -33.55
N PRO A 208 -2.26 74.20 -33.86
CA PRO A 208 -2.43 75.43 -33.08
C PRO A 208 -3.28 76.52 -33.78
N GLN A 209 -3.63 77.53 -32.98
CA GLN A 209 -3.97 78.93 -33.32
C GLN A 209 -5.30 79.28 -34.03
N GLY A 210 -5.93 80.35 -33.53
CA GLY A 210 -6.77 81.24 -34.36
C GLY A 210 -7.89 81.95 -33.60
N ALA A 211 -7.74 83.26 -33.38
CA ALA A 211 -8.68 84.16 -32.73
C ALA A 211 -9.88 84.59 -33.63
N ALA A 212 -10.92 85.13 -32.99
CA ALA A 212 -11.55 86.45 -33.25
C ALA A 212 -13.07 86.50 -33.53
N HIS A 213 -13.71 87.50 -32.86
CA HIS A 213 -15.01 88.17 -33.11
C HIS A 213 -16.30 87.31 -33.05
N VAL A 214 -17.36 87.67 -32.32
CA VAL A 214 -18.10 88.95 -32.21
C VAL A 214 -18.65 89.13 -30.80
#